data_AF-A0A2A6QS88-F1
#
_entry.id   AF-A0A2A6QS88-F1
#
_cell.length_a   1.000
_cell.length_b   1.000
_cell.length_c   1.000
_cell.angle_alpha   90.00
_cell.angle_beta   90.00
_cell.angle_gamma   90.00
#
_symmetry.space_group_name_H-M   'P 1'
#
loop_
_entity.id
_entity.type
_entity.pdbx_description
1 polymer ?
#
loop_
_entity_poly.entity_id
_entity_poly.type
_entity_poly.pdbx_seq_one_letter_code
_entity_poly.pdbx_strand_id
1 'polypeptide(L)'
;TLHRGDVVVIDEAGMVSSQQMARVLDIVEQAEAKVVLVGDAMQLQPIQAGAAFRAISERIGFAELAGVRRQREEWARDASRLFARGEVEKGLDAYAGHGHLVEAQTRGEIVERIVADWAEARREAIGRSVAEGRAGSLRGDELLVLAHTNADVKRLNEALRSVMAGEG
;
A
#
# COMPACT_ATOMS: atom_id res chain seq x y z
N THR A 1 -30.36 8.47 5.14
CA THR A 1 -30.45 9.94 5.24
C THR A 1 -29.46 10.40 6.28
N LEU A 2 -28.82 11.56 6.04
CA LEU A 2 -27.95 12.23 7.01
C LEU A 2 -28.74 13.32 7.73
N HIS A 3 -28.38 13.60 8.98
CA HIS A 3 -29.01 14.60 9.83
C HIS A 3 -27.97 15.43 10.57
N ARG A 4 -28.40 16.58 11.11
CA ARG A 4 -27.56 17.42 11.95
C ARG A 4 -26.98 16.61 13.11
N GLY A 5 -25.67 16.72 13.29
CA GLY A 5 -24.92 15.99 14.33
C GLY A 5 -24.28 14.69 13.84
N ASP A 6 -24.63 14.20 12.64
CA ASP A 6 -23.94 13.08 12.02
C ASP A 6 -22.51 13.48 11.60
N VAL A 7 -21.61 12.49 11.60
CA VAL A 7 -20.23 12.63 11.13
C VAL A 7 -19.97 11.64 10.01
N VAL A 8 -19.59 12.16 8.85
CA VAL A 8 -19.17 11.36 7.69
C VAL A 8 -17.66 11.34 7.62
N VAL A 9 -17.05 10.16 7.73
CA VAL A 9 -15.62 9.97 7.57
C VAL A 9 -15.36 9.38 6.19
N ILE A 10 -14.53 10.06 5.40
CA ILE A 10 -14.08 9.58 4.09
C ILE A 10 -12.62 9.18 4.23
N ASP A 11 -12.36 7.88 4.22
CA ASP A 11 -11.01 7.32 4.19
C ASP A 11 -10.49 7.25 2.75
N GLU A 12 -9.17 7.32 2.58
CA GLU A 12 -8.48 7.44 1.30
C GLU A 12 -9.07 8.52 0.38
N ALA A 13 -9.39 9.68 0.96
CA ALA A 13 -9.98 10.83 0.27
C ALA A 13 -9.10 11.34 -0.90
N GLY A 14 -7.79 11.05 -0.86
CA GLY A 14 -6.85 11.31 -1.96
C GLY A 14 -7.18 10.58 -3.25
N MET A 15 -7.96 9.50 -3.22
CA MET A 15 -8.39 8.73 -4.40
C MET A 15 -9.76 9.17 -4.96
N VAL A 16 -10.47 10.06 -4.26
CA VAL A 16 -11.82 10.51 -4.64
C VAL A 16 -11.72 11.64 -5.67
N SER A 17 -12.42 11.51 -6.79
CA SER A 17 -12.41 12.56 -7.82
C SER A 17 -13.10 13.83 -7.34
N SER A 18 -12.72 14.98 -7.91
CA SER A 18 -13.31 16.27 -7.51
C SER A 18 -14.83 16.31 -7.65
N GLN A 19 -15.38 15.67 -8.70
CA GLN A 19 -16.83 15.62 -8.91
C GLN A 19 -17.54 14.75 -7.87
N GLN A 20 -16.94 13.62 -7.48
CA GLN A 20 -17.48 12.77 -6.41
C GLN A 20 -17.43 13.49 -5.07
N MET A 21 -16.29 14.15 -4.77
CA MET A 21 -16.11 14.90 -3.55
C MET A 21 -17.16 16.02 -3.44
N ALA A 22 -17.36 16.81 -4.50
CA ALA A 22 -18.37 17.88 -4.51
C ALA A 22 -19.76 17.35 -4.16
N ARG A 23 -20.21 16.26 -4.79
CA ARG A 23 -21.52 15.66 -4.50
C ARG A 23 -21.65 15.21 -3.04
N VAL A 24 -20.60 14.63 -2.46
CA VAL A 24 -20.63 14.19 -1.07
C VAL A 24 -20.69 15.39 -0.13
N LEU A 25 -19.89 16.43 -0.39
CA LEU A 25 -19.89 17.66 0.40
C LEU A 25 -21.25 18.37 0.35
N ASP A 26 -21.88 18.47 -0.82
CA ASP A 26 -23.22 19.07 -0.97
C ASP A 26 -24.28 18.35 -0.12
N ILE A 27 -24.25 17.01 -0.09
CA ILE A 27 -25.20 16.21 0.70
C ILE A 27 -24.96 16.40 2.20
N VAL A 28 -23.68 16.45 2.63
CA VAL A 28 -23.32 16.66 4.04
C VAL A 28 -23.72 18.08 4.48
N GLU A 29 -23.50 19.08 3.63
CA GLU A 29 -23.88 20.47 3.88
C GLU A 29 -25.40 20.63 4.03
N GLN A 30 -26.19 20.05 3.12
CA GLN A 30 -27.66 20.08 3.19
C GLN A 30 -28.21 19.45 4.47
N ALA A 31 -27.52 18.44 5.00
CA ALA A 31 -27.88 17.78 6.26
C ALA A 31 -27.37 18.53 7.51
N GLU A 32 -26.58 19.58 7.35
CA GLU A 32 -25.86 20.27 8.42
C GLU A 32 -25.02 19.30 9.28
N ALA A 33 -24.43 18.31 8.61
CA ALA A 33 -23.57 17.29 9.19
C ALA A 33 -22.08 17.67 9.06
N LYS A 34 -21.21 16.95 9.76
CA LYS A 34 -19.76 17.15 9.69
C LYS A 34 -19.14 16.14 8.72
N VAL A 35 -18.18 16.57 7.91
CA VAL A 35 -17.29 15.70 7.14
C VAL A 35 -15.88 15.71 7.74
N VAL A 36 -15.25 14.54 7.79
CA VAL A 36 -13.82 14.37 8.11
C VAL A 36 -13.18 13.62 6.96
N LEU A 37 -12.21 14.26 6.30
CA LEU A 37 -11.45 13.65 5.21
C LEU A 37 -10.15 13.08 5.77
N VAL A 38 -9.88 11.82 5.49
CA VAL A 38 -8.69 11.09 5.91
C VAL A 38 -8.01 10.53 4.66
N GLY A 39 -6.69 10.65 4.60
CA GLY A 39 -5.89 10.16 3.48
C GLY A 39 -4.56 10.90 3.40
N ASP A 40 -3.77 10.54 2.39
CA ASP A 40 -2.49 11.18 2.10
C ASP A 40 -2.60 12.05 0.83
N ALA A 41 -2.41 13.37 0.99
CA ALA A 41 -2.50 14.33 -0.10
C ALA A 41 -1.32 14.23 -1.08
N MET A 42 -0.24 13.55 -0.67
CA MET A 42 0.97 13.30 -1.45
C MET A 42 0.97 11.92 -2.12
N GLN A 43 0.00 11.06 -1.82
CA GLN A 43 -0.17 9.78 -2.50
C GLN A 43 -0.57 9.98 -3.98
N LEU A 44 -0.43 8.91 -4.76
CA LEU A 44 -0.80 8.87 -6.18
C LEU A 44 -2.17 9.53 -6.39
N GLN A 45 -2.20 10.52 -7.28
CA GLN A 45 -3.41 11.28 -7.61
C GLN A 45 -4.49 10.35 -8.17
N PRO A 46 -5.79 10.68 -8.00
CA PRO A 46 -6.86 9.92 -8.59
C PRO A 46 -6.64 9.73 -10.09
N ILE A 47 -7.07 8.59 -10.63
CA ILE A 47 -7.08 8.35 -12.08
C ILE A 47 -8.02 9.36 -12.79
N GLN A 48 -9.06 9.81 -12.09
CA GLN A 48 -10.01 10.83 -12.56
C GLN A 48 -9.50 12.26 -12.29
N ALA A 49 -9.96 13.23 -13.10
CA ALA A 49 -9.45 14.60 -13.05
C ALA A 49 -9.66 15.31 -11.70
N GLY A 50 -8.59 15.98 -11.24
CA GLY A 50 -8.59 16.90 -10.11
C GLY A 50 -8.06 16.30 -8.81
N ALA A 51 -7.67 17.19 -7.89
CA ALA A 51 -7.03 16.86 -6.62
C ALA A 51 -7.79 17.51 -5.45
N ALA A 52 -9.11 17.26 -5.35
CA ALA A 52 -9.96 17.96 -4.39
C ALA A 52 -9.46 17.84 -2.94
N PHE A 53 -9.01 16.65 -2.53
CA PHE A 53 -8.47 16.46 -1.18
C PHE A 53 -7.22 17.31 -0.91
N ARG A 54 -6.29 17.37 -1.88
CA ARG A 54 -5.12 18.27 -1.80
C ARG A 54 -5.54 19.74 -1.76
N ALA A 55 -6.45 20.16 -2.61
CA ALA A 55 -6.93 21.53 -2.66
C ALA A 55 -7.67 21.97 -1.38
N ILE A 56 -8.37 21.04 -0.71
CA ILE A 56 -9.05 21.28 0.56
C ILE A 56 -8.02 21.37 1.70
N SER A 57 -7.09 20.42 1.79
CA SER A 57 -6.05 20.40 2.83
C SER A 57 -5.14 21.63 2.77
N GLU A 58 -4.77 22.10 1.58
CA GLU A 58 -3.97 23.32 1.40
C GLU A 58 -4.72 24.60 1.82
N ARG A 59 -6.05 24.65 1.68
CA ARG A 59 -6.86 25.85 1.98
C ARG A 59 -7.40 25.91 3.41
N ILE A 60 -7.84 24.77 3.94
CA ILE A 60 -8.50 24.68 5.26
C ILE A 60 -7.49 24.30 6.35
N GLY A 61 -6.35 23.72 5.96
CA GLY A 61 -5.39 23.10 6.87
C GLY A 61 -5.76 21.65 7.18
N PHE A 62 -4.88 20.98 7.91
CA PHE A 62 -5.02 19.57 8.27
C PHE A 62 -4.33 19.28 9.61
N ALA A 63 -4.68 18.14 10.21
CA ALA A 63 -3.92 17.55 11.30
C ALA A 63 -3.11 16.38 10.75
N GLU A 64 -1.81 16.33 11.06
CA GLU A 64 -0.90 15.30 10.56
C GLU A 64 -0.66 14.20 11.60
N LEU A 65 -0.65 12.94 11.16
CA LEU A 65 -0.19 11.81 11.97
C LEU A 65 1.30 11.55 11.70
N ALA A 66 2.19 12.17 12.48
CA ALA A 66 3.64 12.04 12.30
C ALA A 66 4.24 10.68 12.75
N GLY A 67 3.44 9.81 13.38
CA GLY A 67 3.92 8.57 13.99
C GLY A 67 3.89 7.37 13.06
N VAL A 68 5.08 6.83 12.71
CA VAL A 68 5.19 5.56 11.97
C VAL A 68 4.94 4.38 12.92
N ARG A 69 3.78 3.73 12.79
CA ARG A 69 3.38 2.61 13.67
C ARG A 69 3.52 1.22 13.03
N ARG A 70 3.49 1.12 11.70
CA ARG A 70 3.54 -0.19 11.00
C ARG A 70 4.93 -0.81 11.06
N GLN A 71 5.97 0.00 10.89
CA GLN A 71 7.36 -0.43 11.00
C GLN A 71 7.73 -0.62 12.48
N ARG A 72 8.25 -1.80 12.81
CA ARG A 72 8.67 -2.16 14.17
C ARG A 72 10.11 -1.72 14.45
N GLU A 73 10.99 -1.96 13.50
CA GLU A 73 12.40 -1.58 13.56
C GLU A 73 12.60 -0.07 13.38
N GLU A 74 13.54 0.49 14.13
CA GLU A 74 13.84 1.93 14.11
C GLU A 74 14.34 2.38 12.73
N TRP A 75 15.28 1.65 12.13
CA TRP A 75 15.82 1.95 10.80
C TRP A 75 14.73 2.03 9.73
N ALA A 76 13.71 1.15 9.81
CA ALA A 76 12.62 1.11 8.84
C ALA A 76 11.66 2.31 9.02
N ARG A 77 11.49 2.80 10.26
CA ARG A 77 10.76 4.04 10.52
C ARG A 77 11.50 5.25 9.96
N ASP A 78 12.82 5.30 10.11
CA ASP A 78 13.64 6.38 9.55
C ASP A 78 13.62 6.38 8.03
N ALA A 79 13.77 5.20 7.41
CA ALA A 79 13.62 5.04 5.97
C ALA A 79 12.23 5.50 5.47
N SER A 80 11.16 5.18 6.20
CA SER A 80 9.79 5.65 5.88
C SER A 80 9.67 7.18 5.91
N ARG A 81 10.32 7.84 6.87
CA ARG A 81 10.35 9.31 6.95
C ARG A 81 11.16 9.94 5.81
N LEU A 82 12.25 9.29 5.39
CA LEU A 82 13.03 9.73 4.23
C LEU A 82 12.19 9.67 2.96
N PHE A 83 11.45 8.57 2.73
CA PHE A 83 10.52 8.48 1.60
C PHE A 83 9.42 9.54 1.62
N ALA A 84 8.83 9.80 2.79
CA ALA A 84 7.81 10.84 2.95
C ALA A 84 8.31 12.26 2.59
N ARG A 85 9.63 12.51 2.78
CA ARG A 85 10.28 13.78 2.40
C ARG A 85 10.82 13.80 0.98
N GLY A 86 10.67 12.72 0.21
CA GLY A 86 11.22 12.59 -1.13
C GLY A 86 12.72 12.29 -1.18
N GLU A 87 13.36 11.97 -0.05
CA GLU A 87 14.77 11.56 0.04
C GLU A 87 14.94 10.07 -0.35
N VAL A 88 14.51 9.72 -1.56
CA VAL A 88 14.36 8.33 -2.02
C VAL A 88 15.67 7.55 -1.97
N GLU A 89 16.78 8.15 -2.43
CA GLU A 89 18.09 7.49 -2.46
C GLU A 89 18.55 7.06 -1.07
N LYS A 90 18.52 7.97 -0.08
CA LYS A 90 18.86 7.65 1.31
C LYS A 90 17.92 6.60 1.92
N GLY A 91 16.65 6.63 1.54
CA GLY A 91 15.67 5.61 1.93
C GLY A 91 16.06 4.24 1.39
N LEU A 92 16.45 4.15 0.11
CA LEU A 92 16.93 2.92 -0.52
C LEU A 92 18.25 2.43 0.08
N ASP A 93 19.19 3.32 0.38
CA ASP A 93 20.46 2.99 1.05
C ASP A 93 20.21 2.32 2.41
N ALA A 94 19.23 2.80 3.17
CA ALA A 94 18.86 2.18 4.44
C ALA A 94 18.35 0.75 4.26
N TYR A 95 17.54 0.49 3.22
CA TYR A 95 17.07 -0.86 2.88
C TYR A 95 18.24 -1.75 2.41
N ALA A 96 19.14 -1.22 1.58
CA ALA A 96 20.32 -1.93 1.12
C ALA A 96 21.26 -2.33 2.28
N GLY A 97 21.52 -1.40 3.21
CA GLY A 97 22.35 -1.64 4.40
C GLY A 97 21.79 -2.71 5.35
N HIS A 98 20.49 -3.00 5.27
CA HIS A 98 19.82 -4.06 6.03
C HIS A 98 19.52 -5.32 5.19
N GLY A 99 20.04 -5.42 3.96
CA GLY A 99 19.86 -6.60 3.11
C GLY A 99 18.46 -6.74 2.49
N HIS A 100 17.67 -5.65 2.46
CA HIS A 100 16.32 -5.62 1.90
C HIS A 100 16.26 -5.03 0.48
N LEU A 101 17.41 -4.77 -0.14
CA LEU A 101 17.50 -4.39 -1.55
C LEU A 101 18.35 -5.43 -2.30
N VAL A 102 17.85 -5.90 -3.43
CA VAL A 102 18.54 -6.87 -4.27
C VAL A 102 18.45 -6.41 -5.72
N GLU A 103 19.60 -6.40 -6.37
CA GLU A 103 19.75 -6.06 -7.78
C GLU A 103 20.08 -7.31 -8.59
N ALA A 104 19.64 -7.33 -9.85
CA ALA A 104 20.02 -8.33 -10.84
C ALA A 104 20.39 -7.63 -12.15
N GLN A 105 21.23 -8.28 -12.97
CA GLN A 105 21.70 -7.70 -14.23
C GLN A 105 20.60 -7.67 -15.29
N THR A 106 19.66 -8.62 -15.21
CA THR A 106 18.54 -8.70 -16.14
C THR A 106 17.19 -8.78 -15.44
N ARG A 107 16.16 -8.35 -16.16
CA ARG A 107 14.77 -8.54 -15.75
C ARG A 107 14.38 -10.02 -15.64
N GLY A 108 15.00 -10.91 -16.42
CA GLY A 108 14.76 -12.34 -16.32
C GLY A 108 15.23 -12.89 -14.97
N GLU A 109 16.48 -12.58 -14.62
CA GLU A 109 17.11 -12.99 -13.36
C GLU A 109 16.33 -12.50 -12.14
N ILE A 110 15.90 -11.23 -12.11
CA ILE A 110 15.16 -10.72 -10.94
C ILE A 110 13.79 -11.41 -10.81
N VAL A 111 13.12 -11.73 -11.92
CA VAL A 111 11.84 -12.45 -11.90
C VAL A 111 12.04 -13.87 -11.36
N GLU A 112 13.06 -14.57 -11.83
CA GLU A 112 13.39 -15.93 -11.33
C GLU A 112 13.72 -15.90 -9.84
N ARG A 113 14.49 -14.90 -9.39
CA ARG A 113 14.81 -14.74 -7.97
C ARG A 113 13.60 -14.43 -7.11
N ILE A 114 12.71 -13.52 -7.55
CA ILE A 114 11.45 -13.23 -6.84
C ILE A 114 10.60 -14.50 -6.71
N VAL A 115 10.52 -15.31 -7.76
CA VAL A 115 9.76 -16.57 -7.75
C VAL A 115 10.36 -17.57 -6.76
N ALA A 116 11.69 -17.72 -6.74
CA ALA A 116 12.38 -18.60 -5.80
C ALA A 116 12.22 -18.14 -4.34
N ASP A 117 12.43 -16.86 -4.07
CA ASP A 117 12.29 -16.26 -2.74
C ASP A 117 10.85 -16.40 -2.22
N TRP A 118 9.85 -16.18 -3.09
CA TRP A 118 8.44 -16.36 -2.74
C TRP A 118 8.09 -17.82 -2.45
N ALA A 119 8.62 -18.76 -3.25
CA ALA A 119 8.37 -20.18 -3.06
C ALA A 119 8.93 -20.67 -1.71
N GLU A 120 10.13 -20.23 -1.34
CA GLU A 120 10.71 -20.53 -0.03
C GLU A 120 9.89 -19.92 1.10
N ALA A 121 9.58 -18.62 1.02
CA ALA A 121 8.76 -17.94 2.03
C ALA A 121 7.39 -18.61 2.21
N ARG A 122 6.80 -19.12 1.13
CA ARG A 122 5.56 -19.89 1.15
C ARG A 122 5.72 -21.21 1.90
N ARG A 123 6.76 -21.99 1.58
CA ARG A 123 7.05 -23.26 2.28
C ARG A 123 7.25 -23.04 3.77
N GLU A 124 8.03 -22.04 4.16
CA GLU A 124 8.26 -21.67 5.55
C GLU A 124 6.96 -21.25 6.27
N ALA A 125 6.13 -20.43 5.62
CA ALA A 125 4.86 -19.99 6.19
C ALA A 125 3.87 -21.16 6.39
N ILE A 126 3.78 -22.08 5.42
CA ILE A 126 2.97 -23.30 5.56
C ILE A 126 3.51 -24.18 6.68
N GLY A 127 4.83 -24.38 6.74
CA GLY A 127 5.48 -25.16 7.80
C GLY A 127 5.18 -24.60 9.19
N ARG A 128 5.23 -23.27 9.36
CA ARG A 128 4.82 -22.61 10.62
C ARG A 128 3.34 -22.80 10.93
N SER A 129 2.46 -22.65 9.93
CA SER A 129 1.01 -22.86 10.09
C SER A 129 0.69 -24.28 10.58
N VAL A 130 1.36 -25.29 10.02
CA VAL A 130 1.24 -26.69 10.45
C VAL A 130 1.79 -26.90 11.86
N ALA A 131 2.97 -26.34 12.17
CA ALA A 131 3.57 -26.44 13.50
C ALA A 131 2.69 -25.79 14.60
N GLU A 132 1.93 -24.75 14.25
CA GLU A 132 0.94 -24.09 15.12
C GLU A 132 -0.41 -24.84 15.17
N GLY A 133 -0.53 -26.02 14.55
CA GLY A 133 -1.74 -26.85 14.57
C GLY A 133 -2.88 -26.36 13.66
N ARG A 134 -2.58 -25.48 12.70
CA ARG A 134 -3.55 -25.02 11.69
C ARG A 134 -3.49 -25.91 10.44
N ALA A 135 -4.45 -25.71 9.52
CA ALA A 135 -4.63 -26.53 8.33
C ALA A 135 -3.51 -26.45 7.27
N GLY A 136 -2.40 -25.74 7.53
CA GLY A 136 -1.32 -25.55 6.57
C GLY A 136 -1.69 -24.70 5.35
N SER A 137 -2.79 -23.94 5.43
CA SER A 137 -3.16 -22.95 4.41
C SER A 137 -2.65 -21.56 4.79
N LEU A 138 -2.28 -20.78 3.78
CA LEU A 138 -1.95 -19.36 3.91
C LEU A 138 -3.17 -18.51 3.55
N ARG A 139 -3.34 -17.37 4.22
CA ARG A 139 -4.26 -16.35 3.76
C ARG A 139 -3.69 -15.63 2.54
N GLY A 140 -4.57 -15.12 1.67
CA GLY A 140 -4.17 -14.50 0.41
C GLY A 140 -3.35 -13.20 0.55
N ASP A 141 -3.29 -12.63 1.75
CA ASP A 141 -2.56 -11.41 2.10
C ASP A 141 -1.23 -11.66 2.81
N GLU A 142 -0.88 -12.92 3.12
CA GLU A 142 0.36 -13.24 3.83
C GLU A 142 1.61 -13.08 2.96
N LEU A 143 1.49 -13.27 1.64
CA LEU A 143 2.59 -13.12 0.68
C LEU A 143 2.12 -12.37 -0.57
N LEU A 144 2.64 -11.18 -0.78
CA LEU A 144 2.31 -10.32 -1.92
C LEU A 144 3.55 -9.99 -2.74
N VAL A 145 3.45 -10.13 -4.06
CA VAL A 145 4.46 -9.66 -5.01
C VAL A 145 3.87 -8.50 -5.80
N LEU A 146 4.58 -7.38 -5.83
CA LEU A 146 4.18 -6.16 -6.54
C LEU A 146 5.11 -5.92 -7.73
N ALA A 147 4.54 -5.39 -8.81
CA ALA A 147 5.28 -5.03 -10.02
C ALA A 147 4.69 -3.79 -10.67
N HIS A 148 5.53 -3.06 -11.40
CA HIS A 148 5.13 -1.78 -11.99
C HIS A 148 4.15 -1.92 -13.17
N THR A 149 4.35 -2.88 -14.07
CA THR A 149 3.51 -3.04 -15.26
C THR A 149 2.60 -4.25 -15.18
N ASN A 150 1.42 -4.19 -15.82
CA ASN A 150 0.52 -5.34 -15.93
C ASN A 150 1.16 -6.54 -16.66
N ALA A 151 2.09 -6.28 -17.58
CA ALA A 151 2.85 -7.34 -18.24
C ALA A 151 3.73 -8.12 -17.25
N ASP A 152 4.39 -7.42 -16.33
CA ASP A 152 5.18 -8.03 -15.26
C ASP A 152 4.32 -8.76 -14.25
N VAL A 153 3.21 -8.15 -13.84
CA VAL A 153 2.23 -8.80 -12.96
C VAL A 153 1.75 -10.10 -13.57
N LYS A 154 1.43 -10.12 -14.87
CA LYS A 154 1.03 -11.34 -15.59
C LYS A 154 2.15 -12.38 -15.59
N ARG A 155 3.38 -11.99 -15.95
CA ARG A 155 4.54 -12.90 -16.00
C ARG A 155 4.86 -13.51 -14.64
N LEU A 156 4.85 -12.71 -13.57
CA LEU A 156 5.06 -13.17 -12.21
C LEU A 156 3.95 -14.12 -11.78
N ASN A 157 2.68 -13.77 -12.01
CA ASN A 157 1.56 -14.63 -11.67
C ASN A 157 1.62 -15.99 -12.39
N GLU A 158 2.00 -16.01 -13.66
CA GLU A 158 2.19 -17.26 -14.42
C GLU A 158 3.31 -18.11 -13.81
N ALA A 159 4.48 -17.52 -13.53
CA ALA A 159 5.61 -18.23 -12.95
C ALA A 159 5.31 -18.78 -11.53
N LEU A 160 4.67 -17.97 -10.67
CA LEU A 160 4.29 -18.39 -9.32
C LEU A 160 3.24 -19.52 -9.35
N ARG A 161 2.29 -19.49 -10.30
CA ARG A 161 1.32 -20.57 -10.50
C ARG A 161 1.98 -21.86 -10.97
N SER A 162 2.98 -21.78 -11.85
CA SER A 162 3.74 -22.96 -12.27
C SER A 162 4.46 -23.63 -11.09
N VAL A 163 5.03 -22.86 -10.17
CA VAL A 163 5.62 -23.41 -8.93
C VAL A 163 4.56 -24.11 -8.08
N MET A 164 3.41 -23.46 -7.84
CA MET A 164 2.32 -24.07 -7.06
C MET A 164 1.78 -25.36 -7.68
N ALA A 165 1.74 -25.45 -9.01
CA ALA A 165 1.29 -26.65 -9.71
C ALA A 165 2.33 -27.79 -9.72
N GLY A 166 3.63 -27.46 -9.66
CA GLY A 166 4.72 -28.44 -9.60
C GLY A 166 5.00 -28.99 -8.21
N GLU A 167 4.57 -28.31 -7.15
CA GLU A 167 4.64 -28.75 -5.75
C GLU A 167 3.39 -29.52 -5.28
N GLY A 168 2.41 -29.73 -6.17
CA GLY A 168 1.14 -30.41 -5.91
C GLY A 168 1.17 -31.91 -6.17
#